data_AF-A0A536EDK4-F1
#
_entry.id   AF-A0A536EDK4-F1
#
_cell.length_a   1.000
_cell.length_b   1.000
_cell.length_c   1.000
_cell.angle_alpha   90.00
_cell.angle_beta   90.00
_cell.angle_gamma   90.00
#
_symmetry.space_group_name_H-M   'P 1'
#
loop_
_entity.id
_entity.type
_entity.pdbx_description
1 polymer ?
#
loop_
_entity_poly.entity_id
_entity_poly.type
_entity_poly.pdbx_seq_one_letter_code
_entity_poly.pdbx_strand_id
1 'polypeptide(L)'
;MKDGSLEHLDISVSDLERSGEFWAAFLKDLGYHEFAKSATGWSWTNGESTVFLLQAEPAYLDPPYHRKRVGLNHLAFGVSDPKAVDAFTARLRERNVALLYGGPRTGRTTYAVLFEDPDRIKIEVVSPLVASKIPSPAGGGGQGGGSITATEVITYAGALVTLAGLGTLLGTQYRQLGVIGRLAIPGLVAIAALLVARALPGQRARARRAQTSLVTLAVAAIGLFTGQLQTELLGGPDASISQHSGYRILLVSALLAAVIAAAFLLRLRSGLLAAALSVSLLVATIASVAWLQLERGWAVE
;
A
#
# COMPACT_ATOMS: atom_id res chain seq x y z
N MET A 1 11.66 -3.69 -2.03
CA MET A 1 11.50 -2.83 -3.23
C MET A 1 10.01 -2.71 -3.56
N LYS A 2 9.59 -1.67 -4.30
CA LYS A 2 8.21 -1.60 -4.82
C LYS A 2 8.15 -2.38 -6.13
N ASP A 3 7.07 -3.11 -6.37
CA ASP A 3 6.83 -3.75 -7.67
C ASP A 3 6.91 -2.69 -8.79
N GLY A 4 7.67 -2.97 -9.83
CA GLY A 4 7.96 -2.03 -10.93
C GLY A 4 9.11 -1.06 -10.70
N SER A 5 9.92 -1.24 -9.65
CA SER A 5 11.22 -0.53 -9.53
C SER A 5 12.17 -1.00 -10.63
N LEU A 6 13.04 -0.11 -11.12
CA LEU A 6 14.06 -0.47 -12.10
C LEU A 6 15.13 -1.32 -11.42
N GLU A 7 15.25 -2.59 -11.83
CA GLU A 7 16.22 -3.53 -11.25
C GLU A 7 17.57 -3.43 -11.94
N HIS A 8 17.59 -3.40 -13.27
CA HIS A 8 18.81 -3.15 -14.04
C HIS A 8 18.56 -2.23 -15.24
N LEU A 9 19.67 -1.72 -15.77
CA LEU A 9 19.72 -0.90 -16.97
C LEU A 9 20.89 -1.34 -17.85
N ASP A 10 20.59 -1.71 -19.09
CA ASP A 10 21.58 -2.10 -20.09
C ASP A 10 21.76 -0.96 -21.10
N ILE A 11 23.01 -0.58 -21.34
CA ILE A 11 23.38 0.52 -22.25
C ILE A 11 24.45 0.03 -23.22
N SER A 12 24.12 0.04 -24.51
CA SER A 12 25.12 -0.19 -25.55
C SER A 12 25.99 1.06 -25.75
N VAL A 13 27.31 0.91 -25.71
CA VAL A 13 28.30 1.99 -25.83
C VAL A 13 29.21 1.75 -27.03
N SER A 14 29.70 2.82 -27.67
CA SER A 14 30.55 2.69 -28.86
C SER A 14 31.95 2.17 -28.53
N ASP A 15 32.44 2.47 -27.34
CA ASP A 15 33.74 2.07 -26.82
C ASP A 15 33.59 1.70 -25.34
N LEU A 16 33.59 0.39 -25.05
CA LEU A 16 33.33 -0.14 -23.72
C LEU A 16 34.40 0.26 -22.71
N GLU A 17 35.68 0.34 -23.10
CA GLU A 17 36.74 0.66 -22.15
C GLU A 17 36.67 2.15 -21.79
N ARG A 18 36.54 3.03 -22.79
CA ARG A 18 36.41 4.47 -22.58
C ARG A 18 35.16 4.83 -21.77
N SER A 19 34.01 4.25 -22.14
CA SER A 19 32.76 4.48 -21.40
C SER A 19 32.83 3.82 -20.02
N GLY A 20 33.40 2.62 -19.92
CA GLY A 20 33.56 1.91 -18.66
C GLY A 20 34.38 2.66 -17.62
N GLU A 21 35.52 3.26 -17.99
CA GLU A 21 36.32 4.09 -17.08
C GLU A 21 35.53 5.29 -16.53
N PHE A 22 34.80 5.97 -17.41
CA PHE A 22 33.95 7.10 -17.04
C PHE A 22 32.84 6.68 -16.08
N TRP A 23 32.10 5.62 -16.44
CA TRP A 23 30.97 5.12 -15.65
C TRP A 23 31.44 4.53 -14.32
N ALA A 24 32.58 3.82 -14.27
CA ALA A 24 33.18 3.33 -13.03
C ALA A 24 33.48 4.46 -12.05
N ALA A 25 34.15 5.52 -12.51
CA ALA A 25 34.50 6.66 -11.68
C ALA A 25 33.25 7.41 -11.18
N PHE A 26 32.24 7.58 -12.04
CA PHE A 26 30.98 8.22 -11.70
C PHE A 26 30.15 7.40 -10.70
N LEU A 27 29.90 6.12 -11.00
CA LEU A 27 29.05 5.25 -10.20
C LEU A 27 29.66 4.94 -8.83
N LYS A 28 30.99 4.87 -8.72
CA LYS A 28 31.70 4.73 -7.45
C LYS A 28 31.33 5.84 -6.46
N ASP A 29 31.21 7.08 -6.93
CA ASP A 29 30.83 8.22 -6.08
C ASP A 29 29.37 8.12 -5.59
N LEU A 30 28.53 7.31 -6.25
CA LEU A 30 27.14 6.99 -5.87
C LEU A 30 27.03 5.71 -5.03
N GLY A 31 28.15 5.10 -4.62
CA GLY A 31 28.16 3.88 -3.81
C GLY A 31 27.97 2.58 -4.60
N TYR A 32 28.03 2.63 -5.93
CA TYR A 32 28.11 1.41 -6.73
C TYR A 32 29.51 0.82 -6.63
N HIS A 33 29.59 -0.50 -6.76
CA HIS A 33 30.83 -1.25 -6.89
C HIS A 33 30.76 -2.15 -8.13
N GLU A 34 31.92 -2.53 -8.66
CA GLU A 34 32.00 -3.43 -9.81
C GLU A 34 31.30 -4.75 -9.50
N PHE A 35 30.45 -5.18 -10.42
CA PHE A 35 29.70 -6.43 -10.33
C PHE A 35 30.33 -7.50 -11.23
N ALA A 36 30.60 -7.17 -12.50
CA ALA A 36 31.31 -8.04 -13.43
C ALA A 36 31.96 -7.25 -14.58
N LYS A 37 33.08 -7.75 -15.11
CA LYS A 37 33.71 -7.25 -16.35
C LYS A 37 34.06 -8.42 -17.27
N SER A 38 33.77 -8.27 -18.56
CA SER A 38 34.12 -9.18 -19.64
C SER A 38 34.61 -8.39 -20.86
N ALA A 39 34.98 -9.08 -21.94
CA ALA A 39 35.39 -8.44 -23.19
C ALA A 39 34.26 -7.64 -23.88
N THR A 40 33.00 -7.95 -23.57
CA THR A 40 31.83 -7.34 -24.24
C THR A 40 30.87 -6.65 -23.29
N GLY A 41 31.12 -6.68 -21.98
CA GLY A 41 30.32 -5.94 -21.02
C GLY A 41 31.04 -5.62 -19.72
N TRP A 42 30.56 -4.59 -19.04
CA TRP A 42 31.06 -4.16 -17.74
C TRP A 42 29.90 -3.61 -16.91
N SER A 43 29.78 -4.03 -15.66
CA SER A 43 28.65 -3.68 -14.82
C SER A 43 29.01 -3.33 -13.39
N TRP A 44 28.13 -2.53 -12.78
CA TRP A 44 28.24 -2.08 -11.40
C TRP A 44 26.88 -2.14 -10.72
N THR A 45 26.87 -2.49 -9.44
CA THR A 45 25.64 -2.54 -8.62
C THR A 45 25.82 -1.77 -7.31
N ASN A 46 24.73 -1.21 -6.79
CA ASN A 46 24.67 -0.68 -5.42
C ASN A 46 23.79 -1.55 -4.50
N GLY A 47 23.41 -2.75 -4.96
CA GLY A 47 22.51 -3.68 -4.25
C GLY A 47 21.02 -3.39 -4.42
N GLU A 48 20.64 -2.21 -4.92
CA GLU A 48 19.24 -1.88 -5.27
C GLU A 48 19.00 -1.90 -6.78
N SER A 49 19.98 -1.46 -7.57
CA SER A 49 19.94 -1.47 -9.02
C SER A 49 21.31 -1.72 -9.64
N THR A 50 21.33 -2.26 -10.86
CA THR A 50 22.56 -2.59 -11.59
C THR A 50 22.63 -1.86 -12.93
N VAL A 51 23.79 -1.29 -13.27
CA VAL A 51 24.05 -0.68 -14.57
C VAL A 51 25.00 -1.59 -15.34
N PHE A 52 24.61 -2.01 -16.54
CA PHE A 52 25.42 -2.78 -17.47
C PHE A 52 25.75 -1.91 -18.68
N LEU A 53 27.02 -1.82 -19.02
CA LEU A 53 27.48 -1.37 -20.32
C LEU A 53 27.78 -2.58 -21.20
N LEU A 54 27.37 -2.50 -22.46
CA LEU A 54 27.61 -3.52 -23.48
C LEU A 54 28.35 -2.90 -24.65
N GLN A 55 29.41 -3.53 -25.12
CA GLN A 55 30.08 -3.10 -26.35
C GLN A 55 29.10 -3.24 -27.52
N ALA A 56 28.76 -2.14 -28.19
CA ALA A 56 27.94 -2.19 -29.38
C ALA A 56 28.67 -2.96 -30.50
N GLU A 57 27.96 -3.85 -31.20
CA GLU A 57 28.53 -4.55 -32.33
C GLU A 57 28.81 -3.57 -33.50
N PRO A 58 29.86 -3.80 -34.32
CA PRO A 58 30.25 -2.88 -35.38
C PRO A 58 29.13 -2.50 -36.35
N ALA A 59 28.19 -3.41 -36.61
CA ALA A 59 27.05 -3.18 -37.51
C ALA A 59 26.04 -2.14 -37.00
N TYR A 60 26.07 -1.78 -35.70
CA TYR A 60 25.13 -0.85 -35.07
C TYR A 60 25.78 0.45 -34.59
N LEU A 61 27.05 0.70 -34.93
CA LEU A 61 27.75 1.93 -34.55
C LEU A 61 27.33 3.15 -35.40
N ASP A 62 26.86 2.91 -36.62
CA ASP A 62 26.36 3.96 -37.51
C ASP A 62 24.84 3.81 -37.73
N PRO A 63 24.05 4.87 -37.57
CA PRO A 63 24.48 6.22 -37.17
C PRO A 63 24.79 6.31 -35.66
N PRO A 64 25.74 7.16 -35.24
CA PRO A 64 26.11 7.30 -33.83
C PRO A 64 24.91 7.77 -33.00
N TYR A 65 24.94 7.45 -31.70
CA TYR A 65 23.91 7.85 -30.77
C TYR A 65 23.73 9.38 -30.75
N HIS A 66 22.48 9.80 -30.73
CA HIS A 66 22.11 11.19 -30.54
C HIS A 66 20.87 11.27 -29.68
N ARG A 67 21.01 11.75 -28.43
CA ARG A 67 19.95 11.82 -27.41
C ARG A 67 18.62 12.50 -27.80
N LYS A 68 18.56 13.20 -28.93
CA LYS A 68 17.31 13.78 -29.46
C LYS A 68 16.54 12.86 -30.42
N ARG A 69 17.10 11.71 -30.80
CA ARG A 69 16.39 10.70 -31.59
C ARG A 69 15.45 9.90 -30.69
N VAL A 70 14.55 9.14 -31.31
CA VAL A 70 13.68 8.19 -30.60
C VAL A 70 14.55 7.22 -29.81
N GLY A 71 14.29 7.08 -28.51
CA GLY A 71 15.09 6.27 -27.58
C GLY A 71 15.42 7.03 -26.29
N LEU A 72 16.49 6.61 -25.61
CA LEU A 72 16.97 7.23 -24.37
C LEU A 72 17.39 8.68 -24.62
N ASN A 73 16.95 9.62 -23.77
CA ASN A 73 17.42 11.01 -23.80
C ASN A 73 18.41 11.31 -22.66
N HIS A 74 18.09 10.87 -21.45
CA HIS A 74 18.92 11.09 -20.27
C HIS A 74 18.58 10.11 -19.15
N LEU A 75 19.51 10.00 -18.20
CA LEU A 75 19.37 9.23 -16.96
C LEU A 75 19.62 10.17 -15.77
N ALA A 76 18.80 10.05 -14.73
CA ALA A 76 18.90 10.87 -13.54
C ALA A 76 19.14 10.01 -12.30
N PHE A 77 20.19 10.34 -11.54
CA PHE A 77 20.56 9.69 -10.29
C PHE A 77 20.21 10.60 -9.12
N GLY A 78 19.35 10.11 -8.23
CA GLY A 78 18.89 10.85 -7.08
C GLY A 78 19.93 10.88 -5.96
N VAL A 79 20.16 12.04 -5.36
CA VAL A 79 20.93 12.21 -4.12
C VAL A 79 20.09 12.95 -3.07
N SER A 80 20.29 12.61 -1.79
CA SER A 80 19.42 13.07 -0.70
C SER A 80 19.58 14.56 -0.34
N ASP A 81 20.72 15.18 -0.67
CA ASP A 81 21.08 16.54 -0.26
C ASP A 81 21.62 17.36 -1.47
N PRO A 82 21.17 18.61 -1.67
CA PRO A 82 21.77 19.53 -2.63
C PRO A 82 23.30 19.67 -2.50
N LYS A 83 23.87 19.57 -1.28
CA LYS A 83 25.33 19.58 -1.09
C LYS A 83 26.03 18.40 -1.75
N ALA A 84 25.35 17.26 -1.89
CA ALA A 84 25.91 16.12 -2.63
C ALA A 84 26.03 16.46 -4.12
N VAL A 85 25.09 17.22 -4.70
CA VAL A 85 25.18 17.72 -6.07
C VAL A 85 26.39 18.63 -6.25
N ASP A 86 26.66 19.53 -5.29
CA ASP A 86 27.85 20.38 -5.30
C ASP A 86 29.15 19.56 -5.24
N ALA A 87 29.20 18.57 -4.36
CA ALA A 87 30.35 17.68 -4.23
C ALA A 87 30.60 16.87 -5.52
N PHE A 88 29.54 16.39 -6.18
CA PHE A 88 29.63 15.76 -7.50
C PHE A 88 30.16 16.72 -8.55
N THR A 89 29.66 17.95 -8.55
CA THR A 89 30.08 19.00 -9.48
C THR A 89 31.58 19.29 -9.37
N ALA A 90 32.12 19.35 -8.15
CA ALA A 90 33.55 19.52 -7.93
C ALA A 90 34.37 18.36 -8.52
N ARG A 91 33.99 17.11 -8.24
CA ARG A 91 34.67 15.92 -8.78
C ARG A 91 34.61 15.83 -10.31
N LEU A 92 33.48 16.20 -10.91
CA LEU A 92 33.33 16.25 -12.37
C LEU A 92 34.30 17.25 -12.99
N ARG A 93 34.46 18.43 -12.37
CA ARG A 93 35.42 19.44 -12.81
C ARG A 93 36.87 18.97 -12.66
N GLU A 94 37.21 18.32 -11.55
CA GLU A 94 38.54 17.73 -11.33
C GLU A 94 38.89 16.67 -12.39
N ARG A 95 37.88 15.93 -12.87
CA ARG A 95 38.02 14.94 -13.96
C ARG A 95 37.91 15.55 -15.37
N ASN A 96 37.87 16.88 -15.49
CA ASN A 96 37.70 17.61 -16.75
C ASN A 96 36.43 17.21 -17.53
N VAL A 97 35.37 16.77 -16.84
CA VAL A 97 34.07 16.48 -17.46
C VAL A 97 33.33 17.79 -17.69
N ALA A 98 32.98 18.05 -18.95
CA ALA A 98 32.25 19.25 -19.33
C ALA A 98 30.82 19.23 -18.75
N LEU A 99 30.46 20.26 -18.00
CA LEU A 99 29.12 20.43 -17.46
C LEU A 99 28.22 21.07 -18.52
N LEU A 100 27.03 20.52 -18.69
CA LEU A 100 26.01 21.12 -19.52
C LEU A 100 25.44 22.37 -18.86
N TYR A 101 25.00 23.32 -19.68
CA TYR A 101 24.27 24.52 -19.24
C TYR A 101 25.03 25.44 -18.26
N GLY A 102 26.36 25.33 -18.18
CA GLY A 102 27.21 26.20 -17.38
C GLY A 102 27.39 25.78 -15.90
N GLY A 103 26.80 24.66 -15.47
CA GLY A 103 26.94 24.15 -14.11
C GLY A 103 25.63 23.70 -13.46
N PRO A 104 25.62 23.52 -12.13
CA PRO A 104 24.41 23.15 -11.39
C PRO A 104 23.28 24.15 -11.57
N ARG A 105 22.04 23.64 -11.57
CA ARG A 105 20.83 24.42 -11.79
C ARG A 105 19.77 24.12 -10.75
N THR A 106 19.13 25.19 -10.31
CA THR A 106 17.96 25.16 -9.43
C THR A 106 16.70 25.14 -10.30
N GLY A 107 15.96 24.04 -10.23
CA GLY A 107 14.60 23.92 -10.74
C GLY A 107 13.56 24.36 -9.71
N ARG A 108 12.26 24.13 -9.99
CA ARG A 108 11.18 24.51 -9.08
C ARG A 108 11.20 23.74 -7.75
N THR A 109 11.61 22.47 -7.80
CA THR A 109 11.59 21.55 -6.65
C THR A 109 12.88 20.73 -6.54
N THR A 110 13.86 20.99 -7.39
CA THR A 110 15.07 20.17 -7.53
C THR A 110 16.30 21.04 -7.73
N TYR A 111 17.45 20.51 -7.34
CA TYR A 111 18.76 21.06 -7.61
C TYR A 111 19.60 19.98 -8.28
N ALA A 112 20.17 20.26 -9.45
CA ALA A 112 20.82 19.22 -10.25
C ALA A 112 22.03 19.72 -11.04
N VAL A 113 22.98 18.83 -11.30
CA VAL A 113 24.05 19.04 -12.28
C VAL A 113 23.87 18.07 -13.43
N LEU A 114 24.10 18.54 -14.66
CA LEU A 114 23.96 17.75 -15.89
C LEU A 114 25.28 17.75 -16.67
N PHE A 115 25.62 16.60 -17.25
CA PHE A 115 26.85 16.38 -18.01
C PHE A 115 26.60 15.25 -19.04
N GLU A 116 27.61 14.92 -19.84
CA GLU A 116 27.53 13.85 -20.83
C GLU A 116 28.55 12.75 -20.54
N ASP A 117 28.17 11.51 -20.85
CA ASP A 117 29.12 10.41 -20.97
C ASP A 117 29.86 10.46 -22.33
N PRO A 118 30.84 9.58 -22.58
CA PRO A 118 31.60 9.58 -23.83
C PRO A 118 30.76 9.33 -25.09
N ASP A 119 29.59 8.69 -24.95
CA ASP A 119 28.62 8.44 -26.02
C ASP A 119 27.56 9.54 -26.14
N ARG A 120 27.67 10.63 -25.38
CA ARG A 120 26.75 11.79 -25.37
C ARG A 120 25.38 11.53 -24.75
N ILE A 121 25.25 10.45 -23.98
CA ILE A 121 24.12 10.23 -23.08
C ILE A 121 24.17 11.31 -22.01
N LYS A 122 23.06 12.04 -21.86
CA LYS A 122 22.97 13.06 -20.83
C LYS A 122 22.74 12.39 -19.47
N ILE A 123 23.59 12.69 -18.51
CA ILE A 123 23.49 12.23 -17.13
C ILE A 123 23.14 13.42 -16.24
N GLU A 124 22.24 13.18 -15.29
CA GLU A 124 21.81 14.15 -14.28
C GLU A 124 22.04 13.58 -12.88
N VAL A 125 22.65 14.38 -11.99
CA VAL A 125 22.65 14.10 -10.54
C VAL A 125 21.74 15.14 -9.89
N VAL A 126 20.68 14.68 -9.23
CA VAL A 126 19.58 15.53 -8.80
C VAL A 126 19.21 15.31 -7.34
N SER A 127 18.98 16.40 -6.62
CA SER A 127 18.45 16.40 -5.26
C SER A 127 17.12 17.15 -5.18
N PRO A 128 16.13 16.69 -4.39
CA PRO A 128 14.94 17.47 -4.10
C PRO A 128 15.27 18.67 -3.19
N LEU A 129 14.82 19.88 -3.56
CA LEU A 129 14.98 21.10 -2.76
C LEU A 129 13.98 21.22 -1.62
N VAL A 130 12.81 20.60 -1.79
CA VAL A 130 11.82 20.45 -0.72
C VAL A 130 11.98 19.03 -0.23
N ALA A 131 12.14 18.84 1.09
CA ALA A 131 12.18 17.51 1.70
C ALA A 131 10.94 16.74 1.23
N SER A 132 11.13 15.88 0.24
CA SER A 132 10.10 14.97 -0.15
C SER A 132 9.89 14.07 1.06
N LYS A 133 8.66 13.93 1.54
CA LYS A 133 8.29 12.80 2.43
C LYS A 133 8.32 11.50 1.61
N ILE A 134 9.43 11.25 0.91
CA ILE A 134 9.80 9.97 0.36
C ILE A 134 10.73 9.41 1.43
N PRO A 135 10.36 8.32 2.12
CA PRO A 135 11.26 7.69 3.06
C PRO A 135 12.54 7.32 2.31
N SER A 136 13.68 7.87 2.74
CA SER A 136 14.98 7.32 2.33
C SER A 136 15.06 5.87 2.80
N PRO A 137 15.65 4.94 2.03
CA PRO A 137 16.00 3.64 2.56
C PRO A 137 17.08 3.89 3.62
N ALA A 138 16.70 3.74 4.89
CA ALA A 138 17.68 3.74 5.96
C ALA A 138 18.62 2.55 5.72
N GLY A 139 19.92 2.84 5.76
CA GLY A 139 20.99 1.91 5.50
C GLY A 139 21.01 0.71 6.45
N GLY A 140 21.78 -0.28 6.01
CA GLY A 140 21.86 -1.63 6.52
C GLY A 140 22.00 -1.76 8.04
N GLY A 141 21.22 -2.71 8.56
CA GLY A 141 21.36 -3.35 9.85
C GLY A 141 20.56 -4.64 9.77
N GLY A 142 21.22 -5.73 9.37
CA GLY A 142 20.58 -7.03 9.30
C GLY A 142 20.08 -7.47 10.69
N GLN A 143 18.85 -7.96 10.72
CA GLN A 143 18.49 -9.15 11.49
C GLN A 143 17.18 -9.71 10.93
N GLY A 144 17.23 -11.00 10.59
CA GLY A 144 16.08 -11.78 10.19
C GLY A 144 15.03 -11.80 11.29
N GLY A 145 13.78 -11.78 10.86
CA GLY A 145 12.59 -11.85 11.70
C GLY A 145 11.46 -11.20 10.93
N GLY A 146 10.65 -12.01 10.24
CA GLY A 146 9.46 -11.53 9.55
C GLY A 146 8.53 -10.84 10.55
N SER A 147 8.62 -9.51 10.64
CA SER A 147 7.73 -8.73 11.47
C SER A 147 6.36 -8.76 10.80
N ILE A 148 5.43 -9.50 11.40
CA ILE A 148 4.03 -9.57 10.99
C ILE A 148 3.55 -8.14 10.72
N THR A 149 3.22 -7.83 9.47
CA THR A 149 2.83 -6.47 9.10
C THR A 149 1.48 -6.16 9.72
N ALA A 150 1.21 -4.91 10.12
CA ALA A 150 -0.10 -4.53 10.69
C ALA A 150 -1.29 -4.90 9.78
N THR A 151 -1.05 -5.07 8.48
CA THR A 151 -2.03 -5.53 7.50
C THR A 151 -2.29 -7.04 7.64
N GLU A 152 -1.25 -7.85 7.80
CA GLU A 152 -1.36 -9.27 8.16
C GLU A 152 -1.99 -9.45 9.54
N VAL A 153 -1.62 -8.65 10.55
CA VAL A 153 -2.26 -8.71 11.88
C VAL A 153 -3.77 -8.47 11.79
N ILE A 154 -4.22 -7.51 10.98
CA ILE A 154 -5.65 -7.22 10.82
C ILE A 154 -6.36 -8.31 10.02
N THR A 155 -5.73 -8.87 8.98
CA THR A 155 -6.31 -9.97 8.20
C THR A 155 -6.36 -11.26 9.00
N TYR A 156 -5.31 -11.59 9.76
CA TYR A 156 -5.27 -12.72 10.68
C TYR A 156 -6.21 -12.53 11.86
N ALA A 157 -6.33 -11.33 12.42
CA ALA A 157 -7.32 -11.04 13.46
C ALA A 157 -8.76 -11.10 12.92
N GLY A 158 -9.01 -10.63 11.70
CA GLY A 158 -10.31 -10.76 11.04
C GLY A 158 -10.66 -12.23 10.75
N ALA A 159 -9.69 -13.02 10.30
CA ALA A 159 -9.85 -14.46 10.10
C ALA A 159 -10.04 -15.20 11.43
N LEU A 160 -9.29 -14.86 12.48
CA LEU A 160 -9.44 -15.42 13.83
C LEU A 160 -10.76 -15.05 14.48
N VAL A 161 -11.25 -13.81 14.32
CA VAL A 161 -12.57 -13.40 14.82
C VAL A 161 -13.70 -14.08 14.04
N THR A 162 -13.54 -14.25 12.74
CA THR A 162 -14.52 -14.97 11.92
C THR A 162 -14.52 -16.47 12.24
N LEU A 163 -13.34 -17.08 12.42
CA LEU A 163 -13.18 -18.49 12.79
C LEU A 163 -13.56 -18.75 14.25
N ALA A 164 -13.27 -17.84 15.18
CA ALA A 164 -13.73 -17.91 16.56
C ALA A 164 -15.23 -17.69 16.63
N GLY A 165 -15.79 -16.77 15.85
CA GLY A 165 -17.23 -16.58 15.64
C GLY A 165 -17.92 -17.84 15.10
N LEU A 166 -17.32 -18.48 14.09
CA LEU A 166 -17.78 -19.72 13.50
C LEU A 166 -17.62 -20.91 14.47
N GLY A 167 -16.53 -20.94 15.25
CA GLY A 167 -16.29 -21.94 16.30
C GLY A 167 -17.26 -21.81 17.47
N THR A 168 -17.62 -20.58 17.86
CA THR A 168 -18.69 -20.32 18.85
C THR A 168 -20.06 -20.71 18.33
N LEU A 169 -20.29 -20.65 17.01
CA LEU A 169 -21.52 -21.11 16.36
C LEU A 169 -21.58 -22.65 16.22
N LEU A 170 -20.42 -23.33 16.10
CA LEU A 170 -20.37 -24.76 15.73
C LEU A 170 -20.00 -25.73 16.85
N GLY A 171 -19.54 -25.29 18.04
CA GLY A 171 -19.47 -26.22 19.16
C GLY A 171 -18.59 -25.82 20.34
N THR A 172 -19.18 -26.00 21.53
CA THR A 172 -18.57 -26.12 22.87
C THR A 172 -18.25 -24.80 23.61
N GLN A 173 -18.82 -24.67 24.82
CA GLN A 173 -18.75 -23.57 25.81
C GLN A 173 -19.63 -22.31 25.67
N TYR A 174 -20.40 -22.15 24.59
CA TYR A 174 -21.22 -20.95 24.34
C TYR A 174 -22.33 -20.67 25.39
N ARG A 175 -22.85 -21.69 26.08
CA ARG A 175 -23.84 -21.52 27.16
C ARG A 175 -23.28 -20.78 28.38
N GLN A 176 -22.01 -20.99 28.74
CA GLN A 176 -21.42 -20.46 29.97
C GLN A 176 -21.25 -18.94 29.97
N LEU A 177 -21.21 -18.31 28.79
CA LEU A 177 -21.11 -16.86 28.62
C LEU A 177 -22.41 -16.12 28.99
N GLY A 178 -23.54 -16.83 29.07
CA GLY A 178 -24.87 -16.23 29.24
C GLY A 178 -25.27 -15.30 28.08
N VAL A 179 -26.50 -14.81 28.08
CA VAL A 179 -27.03 -13.90 27.05
C VAL A 179 -26.16 -12.64 26.92
N ILE A 180 -25.69 -12.10 28.06
CA ILE A 180 -24.88 -10.89 28.11
C ILE A 180 -23.53 -11.10 27.43
N GLY A 181 -22.82 -12.20 27.71
CA GLY A 181 -21.51 -12.46 27.09
C GLY A 181 -21.63 -12.75 25.59
N ARG A 182 -22.68 -13.46 25.16
CA ARG A 182 -22.93 -13.78 23.75
C ARG A 182 -23.24 -12.55 22.90
N LEU A 183 -23.85 -11.53 23.49
CA LEU A 183 -24.14 -10.25 22.82
C LEU A 183 -23.02 -9.21 22.97
N ALA A 184 -22.35 -9.14 24.14
CA ALA A 184 -21.35 -8.11 24.40
C ALA A 184 -20.10 -8.26 23.52
N ILE A 185 -19.65 -9.49 23.24
CA ILE A 185 -18.41 -9.76 22.49
C ILE A 185 -18.49 -9.22 21.05
N PRO A 186 -19.46 -9.60 20.20
CA PRO A 186 -19.54 -9.07 18.83
C PRO A 186 -19.83 -7.55 18.81
N GLY A 187 -20.60 -7.04 19.78
CA GLY A 187 -20.85 -5.60 19.93
C GLY A 187 -19.58 -4.78 20.22
N LEU A 188 -18.74 -5.25 21.14
CA LEU A 188 -17.47 -4.60 21.49
C LEU A 188 -16.47 -4.63 20.32
N VAL A 189 -16.41 -5.75 19.58
CA VAL A 189 -15.57 -5.87 18.38
C VAL A 189 -16.00 -4.86 17.31
N ALA A 190 -17.30 -4.68 17.09
CA ALA A 190 -17.82 -3.69 16.14
C ALA A 190 -17.42 -2.25 16.55
N ILE A 191 -17.60 -1.90 17.82
CA ILE A 191 -17.25 -0.57 18.36
C ILE A 191 -15.75 -0.31 18.21
N ALA A 192 -14.91 -1.25 18.62
CA ALA A 192 -13.46 -1.11 18.54
C ALA A 192 -12.97 -0.91 17.10
N ALA A 193 -13.50 -1.70 16.15
CA ALA A 193 -13.15 -1.58 14.74
C ALA A 193 -13.52 -0.20 14.16
N LEU A 194 -14.68 0.35 14.52
CA LEU A 194 -15.12 1.69 14.07
C LEU A 194 -14.27 2.81 14.67
N LEU A 195 -13.91 2.72 15.95
CA LEU A 195 -13.07 3.72 16.63
C LEU A 195 -11.66 3.78 16.01
N VAL A 196 -11.06 2.62 15.74
CA VAL A 196 -9.74 2.54 15.10
C VAL A 196 -9.80 3.03 13.66
N ALA A 197 -10.84 2.70 12.90
CA ALA A 197 -11.02 3.22 11.54
C ALA A 197 -11.09 4.76 11.52
N ARG A 198 -11.76 5.38 12.50
CA ARG A 198 -11.88 6.84 12.62
C ARG A 198 -10.55 7.51 12.98
N ALA A 199 -9.71 6.86 13.78
CA ALA A 199 -8.42 7.41 14.22
C ALA A 199 -7.32 7.36 13.13
N LEU A 200 -7.50 6.57 12.07
CA LEU A 200 -6.51 6.42 11.00
C LEU A 200 -6.48 7.65 10.05
N PRO A 201 -5.30 8.18 9.69
CA PRO A 201 -5.19 9.35 8.81
C PRO A 201 -5.47 9.01 7.33
N GLY A 202 -6.61 9.44 6.81
CA GLY A 202 -7.13 9.08 5.47
C GLY A 202 -6.40 9.68 4.24
N GLN A 203 -5.25 10.34 4.43
CA GLN A 203 -4.52 11.01 3.32
C GLN A 203 -3.64 10.06 2.49
N ARG A 204 -3.43 8.81 2.93
CA ARG A 204 -2.61 7.81 2.22
C ARG A 204 -3.47 6.66 1.72
N ALA A 205 -3.23 6.17 0.49
CA ALA A 205 -3.97 5.05 -0.10
C ALA A 205 -3.97 3.79 0.80
N ARG A 206 -2.87 3.54 1.51
CA ARG A 206 -2.74 2.44 2.49
C ARG A 206 -3.64 2.62 3.72
N ALA A 207 -3.74 3.84 4.24
CA ALA A 207 -4.61 4.16 5.37
C ALA A 207 -6.09 4.05 4.97
N ARG A 208 -6.44 4.47 3.75
CA ARG A 208 -7.79 4.28 3.21
C ARG A 208 -8.16 2.79 3.11
N ARG A 209 -7.26 1.94 2.61
CA ARG A 209 -7.50 0.49 2.55
C ARG A 209 -7.70 -0.13 3.94
N ALA A 210 -6.85 0.24 4.92
CA ALA A 210 -7.00 -0.23 6.30
C ALA A 210 -8.32 0.23 6.93
N GLN A 211 -8.75 1.47 6.66
CA GLN A 211 -10.07 1.97 7.07
C GLN A 211 -11.21 1.15 6.46
N THR A 212 -11.13 0.83 5.17
CA THR A 212 -12.14 0.00 4.51
C THR A 212 -12.22 -1.39 5.14
N SER A 213 -11.09 -2.05 5.40
CA SER A 213 -11.08 -3.38 6.03
C SER A 213 -11.63 -3.39 7.45
N LEU A 214 -11.31 -2.38 8.27
CA LEU A 214 -11.87 -2.25 9.63
C LEU A 214 -13.37 -1.97 9.61
N VAL A 215 -13.86 -1.18 8.65
CA VAL A 215 -15.29 -0.96 8.47
C VAL A 215 -15.99 -2.25 8.05
N THR A 216 -15.41 -3.04 7.15
CA THR A 216 -15.95 -4.36 6.79
C THR A 216 -16.02 -5.30 7.99
N LEU A 217 -14.99 -5.32 8.84
CA LEU A 217 -15.00 -6.10 10.09
C LEU A 217 -16.12 -5.65 11.03
N ALA A 218 -16.34 -4.34 11.17
CA ALA A 218 -17.42 -3.81 12.00
C ALA A 218 -18.80 -4.25 11.49
N VAL A 219 -19.03 -4.20 10.17
CA VAL A 219 -20.29 -4.64 9.55
C VAL A 219 -20.53 -6.14 9.80
N ALA A 220 -19.50 -6.97 9.63
CA ALA A 220 -19.60 -8.40 9.89
C ALA A 220 -19.91 -8.69 11.38
N ALA A 221 -19.25 -8.00 12.30
CA ALA A 221 -19.49 -8.14 13.73
C ALA A 221 -20.92 -7.70 14.14
N ILE A 222 -21.46 -6.64 13.52
CA ILE A 222 -22.85 -6.23 13.70
C ILE A 222 -23.81 -7.33 13.20
N GLY A 223 -23.55 -7.91 12.03
CA GLY A 223 -24.36 -9.01 11.50
C GLY A 223 -24.40 -10.21 12.44
N LEU A 224 -23.25 -10.59 13.01
CA LEU A 224 -23.16 -11.66 14.02
C LEU A 224 -23.91 -11.31 15.31
N PHE A 225 -23.82 -10.07 15.78
CA PHE A 225 -24.58 -9.59 16.94
C PHE A 225 -26.10 -9.72 16.70
N THR A 226 -26.57 -9.24 15.55
CA THR A 226 -27.98 -9.29 15.15
C THR A 226 -28.47 -10.74 15.04
N GLY A 227 -27.71 -11.63 14.40
CA GLY A 227 -28.03 -13.05 14.30
C GLY A 227 -28.13 -13.71 15.67
N GLN A 228 -27.16 -13.45 16.55
CA GLN A 228 -27.18 -14.00 17.91
C GLN A 228 -28.37 -13.49 18.72
N LEU A 229 -28.68 -12.19 18.63
CA LEU A 229 -29.85 -11.61 19.28
C LEU A 229 -31.15 -12.28 18.80
N GLN A 230 -31.27 -12.54 17.50
CA GLN A 230 -32.42 -13.25 16.94
C GLN A 230 -32.52 -14.69 17.50
N THR A 231 -31.41 -15.41 17.62
CA THR A 231 -31.38 -16.75 18.22
C THR A 231 -31.85 -16.74 19.67
N GLU A 232 -31.45 -15.75 20.48
CA GLU A 232 -31.94 -15.62 21.86
C GLU A 232 -33.46 -15.38 21.91
N LEU A 233 -34.00 -14.57 20.99
CA LEU A 233 -35.42 -14.23 20.94
C LEU A 233 -36.33 -15.36 20.48
N LEU A 234 -35.82 -16.27 19.66
CA LEU A 234 -36.55 -17.44 19.18
C LEU A 234 -36.58 -18.60 20.19
N GLY A 235 -36.13 -18.37 21.43
CA GLY A 235 -36.08 -19.38 22.49
C GLY A 235 -34.69 -19.97 22.69
N GLY A 236 -33.66 -19.13 22.57
CA GLY A 236 -32.28 -19.52 22.88
C GLY A 236 -32.11 -20.06 24.30
N PRO A 237 -30.96 -20.66 24.62
CA PRO A 237 -30.81 -21.53 25.79
C PRO A 237 -31.12 -20.87 27.16
N ASP A 238 -31.19 -19.53 27.25
CA ASP A 238 -31.51 -18.76 28.47
C ASP A 238 -32.41 -17.51 28.16
N ALA A 239 -33.56 -17.70 27.52
CA ALA A 239 -34.42 -16.59 27.06
C ALA A 239 -34.97 -15.72 28.20
N SER A 240 -34.34 -14.57 28.46
CA SER A 240 -34.74 -13.56 29.45
C SER A 240 -35.19 -12.22 28.84
N ILE A 241 -35.08 -12.08 27.52
CA ILE A 241 -35.47 -10.86 26.78
C ILE A 241 -36.85 -11.08 26.17
N SER A 242 -37.81 -10.18 26.45
CA SER A 242 -39.13 -10.26 25.84
C SER A 242 -39.07 -10.08 24.33
N GLN A 243 -39.87 -10.85 23.59
CA GLN A 243 -39.88 -10.82 22.10
C GLN A 243 -40.05 -9.39 21.57
N HIS A 244 -40.95 -8.61 22.15
CA HIS A 244 -41.20 -7.22 21.75
C HIS A 244 -39.97 -6.31 21.92
N SER A 245 -39.22 -6.44 23.02
CA SER A 245 -38.00 -5.66 23.26
C SER A 245 -36.89 -6.07 22.28
N GLY A 246 -36.78 -7.36 22.00
CA GLY A 246 -35.83 -7.89 21.04
C GLY A 246 -36.02 -7.41 19.61
N TYR A 247 -37.27 -7.43 19.11
CA TYR A 247 -37.59 -6.94 17.78
C TYR A 247 -37.25 -5.46 17.61
N ARG A 248 -37.48 -4.63 18.64
CA ARG A 248 -37.11 -3.21 18.63
C ARG A 248 -35.60 -3.01 18.56
N ILE A 249 -34.83 -3.77 19.34
CA ILE A 249 -33.36 -3.69 19.32
C ILE A 249 -32.82 -4.13 17.96
N LEU A 250 -33.38 -5.19 17.36
CA LEU A 250 -33.01 -5.65 16.01
C LEU A 250 -33.27 -4.57 14.95
N LEU A 251 -34.46 -3.97 14.94
CA LEU A 251 -34.83 -2.92 13.98
C LEU A 251 -33.95 -1.67 14.12
N VAL A 252 -33.73 -1.21 15.36
CA VAL A 252 -32.87 -0.04 15.64
C VAL A 252 -31.42 -0.31 15.24
N SER A 253 -30.91 -1.52 15.53
CA SER A 253 -29.53 -1.89 15.18
C SER A 253 -29.34 -2.00 13.66
N ALA A 254 -30.31 -2.56 12.94
CA ALA A 254 -30.29 -2.66 11.48
C ALA A 254 -30.35 -1.27 10.82
N LEU A 255 -31.21 -0.38 11.30
CA LEU A 255 -31.29 1.01 10.85
C LEU A 255 -29.99 1.77 11.09
N LEU A 256 -29.41 1.65 12.29
CA LEU A 256 -28.15 2.32 12.64
C LEU A 256 -27.00 1.81 11.76
N ALA A 257 -26.92 0.50 11.53
CA ALA A 257 -25.92 -0.11 10.65
C ALA A 257 -26.05 0.40 9.20
N ALA A 258 -27.28 0.50 8.68
CA ALA A 258 -27.54 1.02 7.34
C ALA A 258 -27.15 2.51 7.20
N VAL A 259 -27.48 3.33 8.21
CA VAL A 259 -27.10 4.76 8.22
C VAL A 259 -25.59 4.94 8.27
N ILE A 260 -24.89 4.16 9.11
CA ILE A 260 -23.42 4.18 9.19
C ILE A 260 -22.82 3.73 7.85
N ALA A 261 -23.31 2.63 7.26
CA ALA A 261 -22.84 2.16 5.97
C ALA A 261 -23.02 3.23 4.87
N ALA A 262 -24.21 3.84 4.77
CA ALA A 262 -24.51 4.89 3.80
C ALA A 262 -23.60 6.13 3.95
N ALA A 263 -23.40 6.61 5.18
CA ALA A 263 -22.53 7.75 5.46
C ALA A 263 -21.07 7.47 5.06
N PHE A 264 -20.59 6.24 5.26
CA PHE A 264 -19.24 5.84 4.87
C PHE A 264 -19.09 5.66 3.36
N LEU A 265 -20.09 5.11 2.67
CA LEU A 265 -20.10 4.99 1.21
C LEU A 265 -19.99 6.36 0.52
N LEU A 266 -20.77 7.34 1.01
CA LEU A 266 -20.75 8.73 0.51
C LEU A 266 -19.40 9.42 0.76
N ARG A 267 -18.76 9.14 1.90
CA ARG A 267 -17.50 9.80 2.32
C ARG A 267 -16.26 9.17 1.69
N LEU A 268 -16.28 7.86 1.38
CA LEU A 268 -15.12 7.12 0.88
C LEU A 268 -15.06 7.01 -0.66
N ARG A 269 -16.08 7.46 -1.40
CA ARG A 269 -16.22 7.25 -2.86
C ARG A 269 -16.02 5.76 -3.25
N SER A 270 -16.49 4.84 -2.40
CA SER A 270 -16.41 3.40 -2.65
C SER A 270 -17.41 3.00 -3.74
N GLY A 271 -16.98 2.16 -4.67
CA GLY A 271 -17.74 1.78 -5.87
C GLY A 271 -19.08 1.08 -5.58
N LEU A 272 -19.97 1.12 -6.58
CA LEU A 272 -21.34 0.60 -6.62
C LEU A 272 -21.57 -0.75 -5.90
N LEU A 273 -20.57 -1.64 -5.91
CA LEU A 273 -20.61 -2.96 -5.25
C LEU A 273 -20.79 -2.91 -3.73
N ALA A 274 -20.10 -2.01 -3.03
CA ALA A 274 -20.21 -1.90 -1.57
C ALA A 274 -21.57 -1.31 -1.15
N ALA A 275 -22.12 -0.42 -1.99
CA ALA A 275 -23.47 0.13 -1.81
C ALA A 275 -24.54 -0.94 -2.06
N ALA A 276 -24.40 -1.71 -3.14
CA ALA A 276 -25.30 -2.81 -3.45
C ALA A 276 -25.32 -3.85 -2.31
N LEU A 277 -24.17 -4.27 -1.79
CA LEU A 277 -24.08 -5.22 -0.67
C LEU A 277 -24.74 -4.71 0.61
N SER A 278 -24.57 -3.42 0.94
CA SER A 278 -25.18 -2.82 2.13
C SER A 278 -26.71 -2.74 2.01
N VAL A 279 -27.21 -2.40 0.82
CA VAL A 279 -28.65 -2.37 0.52
C VAL A 279 -29.22 -3.79 0.51
N SER A 280 -28.53 -4.77 -0.07
CA SER A 280 -28.95 -6.17 -0.06
C SER A 280 -29.05 -6.74 1.35
N LEU A 281 -28.11 -6.41 2.24
CA LEU A 281 -28.15 -6.85 3.64
C LEU A 281 -29.34 -6.24 4.40
N LEU A 282 -29.63 -4.96 4.17
CA LEU A 282 -30.80 -4.27 4.72
C LEU A 282 -32.11 -4.88 4.22
N VAL A 283 -32.22 -5.12 2.91
CA VAL A 283 -33.41 -5.74 2.31
C VAL A 283 -33.61 -7.16 2.85
N ALA A 284 -32.54 -7.95 2.97
CA ALA A 284 -32.61 -9.29 3.55
C ALA A 284 -33.07 -9.24 5.02
N THR A 285 -32.57 -8.29 5.82
CA THR A 285 -32.98 -8.12 7.22
C THR A 285 -34.46 -7.73 7.34
N ILE A 286 -34.93 -6.78 6.51
CA ILE A 286 -36.33 -6.38 6.47
C ILE A 286 -37.23 -7.54 6.03
N ALA A 287 -36.82 -8.28 4.99
CA ALA A 287 -37.57 -9.42 4.48
C ALA A 287 -37.67 -10.55 5.51
N SER A 288 -36.58 -10.83 6.25
CA SER A 288 -36.60 -11.82 7.33
C SER A 288 -37.51 -11.40 8.48
N VAL A 289 -37.53 -10.12 8.86
CA VAL A 289 -38.45 -9.60 9.89
C VAL A 289 -39.90 -9.68 9.41
N ALA A 290 -40.19 -9.30 8.16
CA ALA A 290 -41.53 -9.37 7.59
C ALA A 290 -42.04 -10.81 7.48
N TRP A 291 -41.17 -11.76 7.07
CA TRP A 291 -41.49 -13.18 7.00
C TRP A 291 -41.81 -13.76 8.39
N LEU A 292 -41.00 -13.45 9.39
CA LEU A 292 -41.22 -13.87 10.78
C LEU A 292 -42.51 -13.29 11.39
N GLN A 293 -42.91 -12.08 10.99
CA GLN A 293 -44.21 -11.50 11.39
C GLN A 293 -45.39 -12.15 10.66
N LEU A 294 -45.22 -12.54 9.39
CA LEU A 294 -46.25 -13.23 8.62
C LEU A 294 -46.58 -14.63 9.19
N GLU A 295 -45.58 -15.38 9.65
CA GLU A 295 -45.80 -16.70 10.27
C GLU A 295 -46.49 -16.63 11.64
N ARG A 296 -46.38 -15.51 12.36
CA ARG A 296 -46.92 -15.37 13.72
C ARG A 296 -48.18 -14.50 13.81
N GLY A 297 -48.62 -13.92 12.70
CA GLY A 297 -49.75 -12.98 12.63
C GLY A 297 -49.43 -11.62 13.26
N TRP A 298 -50.15 -10.58 12.83
CA TRP A 298 -50.09 -9.27 13.48
C TRP A 298 -50.68 -9.38 14.87
N ALA A 299 -49.93 -9.00 15.92
CA ALA A 299 -50.51 -8.76 17.22
C ALA A 299 -51.40 -7.51 17.10
N VAL A 300 -52.70 -7.74 16.92
CA VAL A 300 -53.72 -6.72 17.06
C VAL A 300 -53.91 -6.52 18.57
N GLU A 301 -53.43 -5.40 19.08
CA GLU A 301 -54.12 -4.70 20.17
C GLU A 301 -54.97 -3.59 19.55
#